data_AF-A0A1I7A4X4-F1
#
_entry.id   AF-A0A1I7A4X4-F1
#
_cell.length_a   1.000
_cell.length_b   1.000
_cell.length_c   1.000
_cell.angle_alpha   90.00
_cell.angle_beta   90.00
_cell.angle_gamma   90.00
#
_symmetry.space_group_name_H-M   'P 1'
#
loop_
_entity.id
_entity.type
_entity.pdbx_description
1 polymer ?
#
loop_
_entity_poly.entity_id
_entity_poly.type
_entity_poly.pdbx_seq_one_letter_code
_entity_poly.pdbx_strand_id
1 'polypeptide(L)'
;MERDLKGEIVTVKNLVGRAVALGTAAALVAAAPAAAATAEQPEPNERTTQSAQPTTEPAEGSGQNDSADEAGETTDASDSGDTASDGTSGADEGSGTDDSGSEGSTGDSDTGDSDTGDSGSGSGDGSNDSSGEDSGNSGDQTDEAPGSGKIDEYYQNLDAAERERLGEPVGEEQVVSDSIRYQEYDNARIYWSADQGVHSVSGAVLDAFVKAGGHEALGVPATGRETDEAGTPYGEFVGSDGTNAIYAPEGGTAHVLGGPVLRKWRSTGGGNGPLGYAVTDRTATEDGRGQYNDFANNAAIYWTAETGAHVVRGPILRKWRALGAEKGPLGYPTTDESAVADGEGDYNEFDGSGGGAVYLAPGSDEAFAVYGGIYAKWQALDGATGVLGYPTSDEQNTSDDQGRYNEFAGGDGGGAGVYWFEGGQEAFAVYGAIHDKWLATGGIGGPMGYPLSDELPGFGDEGGRFSIFTGTIEENHPAVIAWTQPTKAHTVRGKIAEKYLSAEYGGPGSFLGYPTTDQRTTPNGEGVYNHFSGAGDSSIYYVKGASEAHAIYGGIRDKWQQLDWERSFLGFPVSDEEPTSDGNRRVRFQGGEIVYNPNTGEIVARPLD
;
A
#
# COMPACT_ATOMS: atom_id res chain seq x y z
N MET A 1 35.43 -22.28 6.54
CA MET A 1 34.38 -23.00 5.79
C MET A 1 33.48 -21.95 5.19
N GLU A 2 33.88 -21.41 4.04
CA GLU A 2 32.96 -20.64 3.18
C GLU A 2 31.98 -21.65 2.58
N ARG A 3 30.73 -21.68 3.07
CA ARG A 3 29.65 -22.32 2.33
C ARG A 3 29.34 -21.44 1.12
N ASP A 4 29.24 -22.11 -0.02
CA ASP A 4 29.18 -21.53 -1.35
C ASP A 4 27.81 -20.87 -1.59
N LEU A 5 27.70 -19.57 -1.30
CA LEU A 5 26.53 -18.73 -1.60
C LEU A 5 26.01 -18.97 -3.03
N LYS A 6 26.91 -19.24 -4.00
CA LYS A 6 26.51 -19.52 -5.38
C LYS A 6 25.83 -20.88 -5.54
N GLY A 7 26.24 -21.90 -4.79
CA GLY A 7 25.62 -23.23 -4.81
C GLY A 7 24.25 -23.27 -4.13
N GLU A 8 24.10 -22.54 -3.02
CA GLU A 8 22.84 -22.39 -2.29
C GLU A 8 21.81 -21.63 -3.13
N ILE A 9 22.21 -20.52 -3.75
CA ILE A 9 21.35 -19.73 -4.67
C ILE A 9 20.88 -20.54 -5.88
N VAL A 10 21.73 -21.41 -6.46
CA VAL A 10 21.33 -22.27 -7.59
C VAL A 10 20.32 -23.32 -7.15
N THR A 11 20.47 -23.87 -5.94
CA THR A 11 19.55 -24.87 -5.37
C THR A 11 18.18 -24.24 -5.10
N VAL A 12 18.15 -23.06 -4.48
CA VAL A 12 16.93 -22.28 -4.26
C VAL A 12 16.24 -21.94 -5.58
N LYS A 13 16.97 -21.47 -6.61
CA LYS A 13 16.39 -21.18 -7.94
C LYS A 13 15.79 -22.40 -8.62
N ASN A 14 16.44 -23.57 -8.52
CA ASN A 14 15.90 -24.82 -9.06
C ASN A 14 14.62 -25.24 -8.32
N LEU A 15 14.58 -25.03 -7.01
CA LEU A 15 13.44 -25.37 -6.18
C LEU A 15 12.27 -24.42 -6.42
N VAL A 16 12.52 -23.11 -6.57
CA VAL A 16 11.56 -22.11 -7.03
C VAL A 16 11.02 -22.51 -8.40
N GLY A 17 11.88 -22.80 -9.38
CA GLY A 17 11.46 -23.22 -10.71
C GLY A 17 10.62 -24.50 -10.72
N ARG A 18 10.95 -25.47 -9.85
CA ARG A 18 10.17 -26.70 -9.65
C ARG A 18 8.83 -26.43 -8.97
N ALA A 19 8.82 -25.66 -7.88
CA ALA A 19 7.61 -25.31 -7.15
C ALA A 19 6.65 -24.49 -8.02
N VAL A 20 7.16 -23.55 -8.81
CA VAL A 20 6.39 -22.79 -9.80
C VAL A 20 5.85 -23.70 -10.89
N ALA A 21 6.67 -24.60 -11.44
CA ALA A 21 6.19 -25.56 -12.44
C ALA A 21 5.12 -26.52 -11.89
N LEU A 22 5.28 -26.96 -10.63
CA LEU A 22 4.34 -27.82 -9.92
C LEU A 22 3.04 -27.08 -9.55
N GLY A 23 3.14 -25.84 -9.06
CA GLY A 23 1.99 -24.97 -8.80
C GLY A 23 1.24 -24.61 -10.08
N THR A 24 1.96 -24.33 -11.17
CA THR A 24 1.38 -24.10 -12.49
C THR A 24 0.74 -25.37 -13.04
N ALA A 25 1.35 -26.55 -12.84
CA ALA A 25 0.74 -27.82 -13.21
C ALA A 25 -0.52 -28.11 -12.40
N ALA A 26 -0.51 -27.86 -11.08
CA ALA A 26 -1.69 -27.99 -10.23
C ALA A 26 -2.82 -27.04 -10.70
N ALA A 27 -2.49 -25.79 -11.02
CA ALA A 27 -3.44 -24.82 -11.56
C ALA A 27 -3.94 -25.19 -12.98
N LEU A 28 -3.06 -25.72 -13.86
CA LEU A 28 -3.40 -26.13 -15.24
C LEU A 28 -4.27 -27.39 -15.27
N VAL A 29 -3.96 -28.40 -14.45
CA VAL A 29 -4.79 -29.60 -14.29
C VAL A 29 -6.16 -29.20 -13.74
N ALA A 30 -6.21 -28.22 -12.84
CA ALA A 30 -7.47 -27.68 -12.33
C ALA A 30 -8.24 -26.80 -13.34
N ALA A 31 -7.56 -26.18 -14.30
CA ALA A 31 -8.17 -25.42 -15.40
C ALA A 31 -8.61 -26.29 -16.59
N ALA A 32 -8.25 -27.58 -16.61
CA ALA A 32 -8.77 -28.52 -17.59
C ALA A 32 -10.29 -28.69 -17.34
N PRO A 33 -11.15 -28.30 -18.29
CA PRO A 33 -12.57 -28.26 -18.02
C PRO A 33 -13.13 -29.65 -17.72
N ALA A 34 -14.28 -29.65 -17.05
CA ALA A 34 -15.32 -30.66 -17.13
C ALA A 34 -15.82 -30.90 -18.59
N ALA A 35 -14.90 -30.96 -19.56
CA ALA A 35 -15.12 -31.21 -20.99
C ALA A 35 -14.89 -32.69 -21.36
N ALA A 36 -14.66 -33.57 -20.38
CA ALA A 36 -14.70 -35.02 -20.58
C ALA A 36 -16.08 -35.64 -20.23
N ALA A 37 -17.07 -34.82 -19.89
CA ALA A 37 -18.45 -35.26 -19.64
C ALA A 37 -19.41 -34.95 -20.81
N THR A 38 -18.93 -34.97 -22.05
CA THR A 38 -19.79 -35.04 -23.24
C THR A 38 -19.05 -35.72 -24.39
N ALA A 39 -18.72 -37.00 -24.20
CA ALA A 39 -18.38 -37.90 -25.29
C ALA A 39 -19.36 -39.07 -25.26
N GLU A 40 -20.62 -38.78 -25.61
CA GLU A 40 -21.57 -39.84 -26.01
C GLU A 40 -21.07 -40.50 -27.31
N GLN A 41 -21.14 -41.83 -27.31
CA GLN A 41 -20.93 -42.68 -28.48
C GLN A 41 -21.92 -42.29 -29.61
N PRO A 42 -21.51 -42.35 -30.90
CA PRO A 42 -22.40 -42.01 -31.99
C PRO A 42 -23.27 -43.22 -32.38
N GLU A 43 -24.58 -43.04 -32.43
CA GLU A 43 -25.48 -43.87 -33.25
C GLU A 43 -26.31 -42.97 -34.18
N PRO A 44 -26.64 -43.42 -35.41
CA PRO A 44 -26.90 -42.53 -36.53
C PRO A 44 -28.39 -42.28 -36.84
N ASN A 45 -28.64 -41.08 -37.39
CA ASN A 45 -29.63 -40.75 -38.44
C ASN A 45 -31.14 -40.85 -38.15
N GLU A 46 -31.85 -39.72 -38.09
CA GLU A 46 -32.60 -39.11 -39.23
C GLU A 46 -33.51 -37.92 -38.78
N ARG A 47 -33.23 -36.74 -39.36
CA ARG A 47 -34.16 -35.79 -40.03
C ARG A 47 -35.61 -35.61 -39.47
N THR A 48 -36.02 -34.39 -39.11
CA THR A 48 -36.71 -33.36 -39.96
C THR A 48 -37.51 -32.31 -39.12
N THR A 49 -37.11 -31.03 -39.25
CA THR A 49 -37.88 -29.75 -39.31
C THR A 49 -38.83 -29.19 -38.22
N GLN A 50 -38.52 -27.93 -37.87
CA GLN A 50 -39.36 -26.69 -37.92
C GLN A 50 -40.31 -26.26 -36.78
N SER A 51 -39.93 -25.11 -36.18
CA SER A 51 -40.63 -23.79 -36.25
C SER A 51 -41.40 -23.25 -35.02
N ALA A 52 -40.91 -22.08 -34.56
CA ALA A 52 -41.58 -20.83 -34.13
C ALA A 52 -42.54 -20.79 -32.91
N GLN A 53 -42.05 -20.18 -31.81
CA GLN A 53 -42.49 -18.95 -31.09
C GLN A 53 -43.89 -18.31 -31.37
N PRO A 54 -44.40 -17.35 -30.55
CA PRO A 54 -44.78 -17.37 -29.11
C PRO A 54 -46.14 -16.61 -28.88
N THR A 55 -46.72 -16.54 -27.66
CA THR A 55 -47.65 -15.45 -27.23
C THR A 55 -48.04 -15.61 -25.74
N THR A 56 -47.68 -14.64 -24.87
CA THR A 56 -48.49 -13.54 -24.26
C THR A 56 -48.98 -13.81 -22.83
N GLU A 57 -48.50 -12.95 -21.91
CA GLU A 57 -49.08 -12.49 -20.62
C GLU A 57 -50.53 -11.96 -20.73
N PRO A 58 -51.25 -11.45 -19.68
CA PRO A 58 -50.84 -11.13 -18.28
C PRO A 58 -51.87 -11.53 -17.18
N ALA A 59 -51.57 -11.26 -15.90
CA ALA A 59 -52.36 -10.39 -14.99
C ALA A 59 -52.15 -10.64 -13.49
N GLU A 60 -52.13 -9.52 -12.75
CA GLU A 60 -52.14 -9.34 -11.29
C GLU A 60 -53.44 -9.84 -10.61
N GLY A 61 -53.41 -9.97 -9.28
CA GLY A 61 -54.64 -9.82 -8.48
C GLY A 61 -54.74 -10.59 -7.16
N SER A 62 -54.52 -9.87 -6.06
CA SER A 62 -54.86 -10.09 -4.65
C SER A 62 -56.03 -11.03 -4.26
N GLY A 63 -55.94 -11.64 -3.08
CA GLY A 63 -57.11 -12.11 -2.30
C GLY A 63 -56.75 -12.79 -0.97
N GLN A 64 -57.06 -12.13 0.15
CA GLN A 64 -57.07 -12.67 1.51
C GLN A 64 -58.25 -13.66 1.71
N ASN A 65 -58.10 -14.70 2.54
CA ASN A 65 -58.83 -14.87 3.81
C ASN A 65 -58.70 -16.29 4.42
N ASP A 66 -58.51 -16.25 5.75
CA ASP A 66 -59.16 -17.05 6.81
C ASP A 66 -58.90 -18.54 7.03
N SER A 67 -58.17 -18.77 8.14
CA SER A 67 -58.67 -19.36 9.40
C SER A 67 -58.93 -20.87 9.51
N ALA A 68 -58.20 -21.50 10.45
CA ALA A 68 -58.63 -22.37 11.56
C ALA A 68 -57.65 -23.54 11.77
N ASP A 69 -57.43 -24.15 12.93
CA ASP A 69 -57.53 -23.86 14.36
C ASP A 69 -56.98 -25.15 15.04
N GLU A 70 -56.79 -25.12 16.36
CA GLU A 70 -56.41 -26.20 17.31
C GLU A 70 -54.93 -26.64 17.42
N ALA A 71 -54.37 -26.99 18.59
CA ALA A 71 -54.56 -26.70 20.03
C ALA A 71 -53.59 -27.66 20.79
N GLY A 72 -53.10 -27.25 21.97
CA GLY A 72 -52.42 -28.12 22.96
C GLY A 72 -51.11 -27.51 23.51
N GLU A 73 -51.12 -26.60 24.50
CA GLU A 73 -51.27 -26.82 25.97
C GLU A 73 -49.93 -27.22 26.64
N THR A 74 -49.09 -26.29 27.16
CA THR A 74 -48.98 -25.55 28.46
C THR A 74 -48.08 -26.16 29.54
N THR A 75 -47.55 -25.24 30.39
CA THR A 75 -46.89 -25.32 31.73
C THR A 75 -45.35 -25.38 31.70
N ASP A 76 -44.56 -24.62 32.47
CA ASP A 76 -44.71 -23.64 33.58
C ASP A 76 -43.39 -22.82 33.58
N ALA A 77 -43.36 -21.49 33.50
CA ALA A 77 -43.48 -20.46 34.56
C ALA A 77 -42.41 -20.46 35.67
N SER A 78 -41.61 -19.38 35.70
CA SER A 78 -41.26 -18.48 36.84
C SER A 78 -39.81 -17.97 36.73
N ASP A 79 -39.41 -16.76 37.13
CA ASP A 79 -40.05 -15.47 37.46
C ASP A 79 -38.90 -14.52 37.90
N SER A 80 -39.17 -13.21 37.82
CA SER A 80 -38.50 -12.05 38.45
C SER A 80 -37.24 -11.49 37.76
N GLY A 81 -37.10 -10.19 37.50
CA GLY A 81 -37.92 -8.97 37.68
C GLY A 81 -37.04 -7.80 37.20
N ASP A 82 -37.43 -6.97 36.23
CA ASP A 82 -38.35 -5.81 36.24
C ASP A 82 -37.80 -4.50 36.85
N THR A 83 -38.21 -3.39 36.20
CA THR A 83 -38.05 -1.93 36.45
C THR A 83 -36.88 -1.21 35.74
N ALA A 84 -37.08 -0.37 34.70
CA ALA A 84 -37.88 0.88 34.54
C ALA A 84 -37.36 2.01 35.47
N SER A 85 -37.22 3.29 35.12
CA SER A 85 -37.66 4.21 34.05
C SER A 85 -36.82 5.50 34.22
N ASP A 86 -36.61 6.38 33.25
CA ASP A 86 -37.36 7.64 32.98
C ASP A 86 -36.27 8.63 32.48
N GLY A 87 -36.37 9.52 31.49
CA GLY A 87 -37.50 10.15 30.82
C GLY A 87 -37.49 11.66 31.09
N THR A 88 -37.03 12.48 30.13
CA THR A 88 -37.38 13.92 29.84
C THR A 88 -36.41 14.43 28.76
N SER A 89 -36.77 14.81 27.53
CA SER A 89 -37.79 15.70 26.95
C SER A 89 -37.54 17.20 27.16
N GLY A 90 -37.44 17.93 26.04
CA GLY A 90 -37.35 19.38 25.93
C GLY A 90 -37.21 19.78 24.46
N ALA A 91 -38.31 20.25 23.87
CA ALA A 91 -38.49 20.69 22.49
C ALA A 91 -38.77 22.20 22.44
N ASP A 92 -38.40 22.87 21.34
CA ASP A 92 -38.98 24.12 20.76
C ASP A 92 -38.25 24.36 19.41
N GLU A 93 -38.80 24.20 18.19
CA GLU A 93 -39.90 24.84 17.42
C GLU A 93 -39.65 26.29 16.91
N GLY A 94 -39.86 26.47 15.59
CA GLY A 94 -40.08 27.76 14.89
C GLY A 94 -39.13 28.04 13.70
N SER A 95 -39.37 27.51 12.49
CA SER A 95 -40.04 28.16 11.33
C SER A 95 -39.36 29.47 10.86
N GLY A 96 -38.93 29.70 9.61
CA GLY A 96 -39.32 29.19 8.29
C GLY A 96 -39.73 30.38 7.40
N THR A 97 -39.11 30.56 6.23
CA THR A 97 -39.71 31.09 4.98
C THR A 97 -38.76 30.95 3.79
N ASP A 98 -39.36 30.53 2.68
CA ASP A 98 -38.83 30.27 1.33
C ASP A 98 -38.35 31.53 0.58
N ASP A 99 -37.41 31.38 -0.37
CA ASP A 99 -37.62 31.73 -1.79
C ASP A 99 -36.48 31.20 -2.70
N SER A 100 -36.86 31.03 -3.95
CA SER A 100 -36.39 30.29 -5.12
C SER A 100 -35.09 30.70 -5.83
N GLY A 101 -34.54 29.72 -6.57
CA GLY A 101 -34.17 29.91 -7.99
C GLY A 101 -32.70 29.76 -8.40
N SER A 102 -32.35 28.62 -9.01
CA SER A 102 -31.86 28.49 -10.41
C SER A 102 -30.75 27.45 -10.57
N GLU A 103 -31.10 26.36 -11.24
CA GLU A 103 -30.16 25.44 -11.89
C GLU A 103 -29.59 26.06 -13.17
N GLY A 104 -28.39 25.64 -13.57
CA GLY A 104 -27.77 25.99 -14.84
C GLY A 104 -26.64 25.03 -15.19
N SER A 105 -26.96 24.04 -16.03
CA SER A 105 -26.03 23.14 -16.71
C SER A 105 -25.93 23.54 -18.18
N THR A 106 -24.71 23.79 -18.68
CA THR A 106 -24.24 23.67 -20.08
C THR A 106 -22.70 23.75 -20.01
N GLY A 107 -21.87 22.83 -20.52
CA GLY A 107 -21.89 22.26 -21.86
C GLY A 107 -21.26 23.25 -22.83
N ASP A 108 -19.95 23.15 -23.10
CA ASP A 108 -19.39 23.66 -24.36
C ASP A 108 -18.13 22.90 -24.80
N SER A 109 -18.08 22.69 -26.10
CA SER A 109 -17.13 21.89 -26.89
C SER A 109 -16.72 22.71 -28.11
N ASP A 110 -15.49 22.50 -28.55
CA ASP A 110 -14.95 22.80 -29.89
C ASP A 110 -14.72 24.27 -30.30
N THR A 111 -13.46 24.60 -30.56
CA THR A 111 -12.86 24.76 -31.91
C THR A 111 -11.48 25.42 -31.73
N GLY A 112 -10.37 24.75 -32.07
CA GLY A 112 -9.76 24.76 -33.40
C GLY A 112 -8.42 25.54 -33.30
N ASP A 113 -7.26 24.87 -33.38
CA ASP A 113 -6.46 24.71 -34.61
C ASP A 113 -5.62 25.99 -34.90
N SER A 114 -4.34 26.01 -35.26
CA SER A 114 -3.32 25.02 -35.62
C SER A 114 -1.94 25.68 -35.49
N ASP A 115 -0.99 24.89 -35.02
CA ASP A 115 0.35 24.64 -35.58
C ASP A 115 1.03 25.57 -36.62
N THR A 116 2.36 25.69 -36.38
CA THR A 116 3.50 25.64 -37.32
C THR A 116 4.14 26.91 -37.92
N GLY A 117 5.48 26.90 -37.85
CA GLY A 117 6.39 27.41 -38.89
C GLY A 117 7.09 28.71 -38.51
N ASP A 118 8.26 28.68 -37.88
CA ASP A 118 9.58 28.62 -38.54
C ASP A 118 9.80 29.69 -39.63
N SER A 119 10.80 30.55 -39.37
CA SER A 119 11.92 30.89 -40.25
C SER A 119 12.21 32.39 -40.41
N GLY A 120 13.51 32.71 -40.36
CA GLY A 120 14.09 33.69 -41.28
C GLY A 120 14.40 35.07 -40.74
N SER A 121 15.53 35.19 -40.05
CA SER A 121 16.31 36.43 -39.99
C SER A 121 16.84 36.80 -41.38
N GLY A 122 16.49 37.99 -41.88
CA GLY A 122 17.02 38.58 -43.11
C GLY A 122 17.19 40.09 -42.96
N SER A 123 18.44 40.54 -43.00
CA SER A 123 18.86 41.95 -42.94
C SER A 123 18.42 42.76 -44.16
N GLY A 124 18.11 44.04 -43.95
CA GLY A 124 17.84 45.02 -45.00
C GLY A 124 18.17 46.44 -44.54
N ASP A 125 19.25 46.97 -45.10
CA ASP A 125 19.84 48.31 -45.00
C ASP A 125 18.90 49.42 -45.50
N GLY A 126 19.08 50.64 -44.99
CA GLY A 126 18.30 51.81 -45.39
C GLY A 126 18.63 53.08 -44.59
N SER A 127 19.81 53.65 -44.83
CA SER A 127 20.22 54.97 -44.37
C SER A 127 19.29 56.09 -44.87
N ASN A 128 18.93 57.06 -44.03
CA ASN A 128 19.04 58.48 -44.45
C ASN A 128 19.17 59.46 -43.28
N ASP A 129 20.14 60.33 -43.50
CA ASP A 129 20.60 61.53 -42.80
C ASP A 129 19.55 62.65 -42.79
N SER A 130 19.41 63.36 -41.67
CA SER A 130 19.12 64.80 -41.69
C SER A 130 19.41 65.45 -40.34
N SER A 131 20.53 66.16 -40.31
CA SER A 131 20.97 67.13 -39.31
C SER A 131 19.98 68.28 -39.11
N GLY A 132 19.72 68.63 -37.85
CA GLY A 132 19.12 69.89 -37.44
C GLY A 132 19.65 70.29 -36.07
N GLU A 133 20.73 71.07 -36.05
CA GLU A 133 21.18 71.80 -34.86
C GLU A 133 20.17 72.91 -34.56
N ASP A 134 19.53 72.86 -33.39
CA ASP A 134 19.04 74.07 -32.74
C ASP A 134 19.42 74.06 -31.27
N SER A 135 20.06 75.15 -30.90
CA SER A 135 20.79 75.40 -29.68
C SER A 135 19.87 75.90 -28.57
N GLY A 136 20.03 75.31 -27.38
CA GLY A 136 19.91 76.06 -26.12
C GLY A 136 18.63 75.85 -25.33
N ASN A 137 18.66 74.90 -24.38
CA ASN A 137 18.30 75.23 -23.00
C ASN A 137 19.03 74.27 -22.06
N SER A 138 20.17 74.73 -21.53
CA SER A 138 20.83 74.15 -20.36
C SER A 138 19.97 74.45 -19.13
N GLY A 139 18.89 73.67 -18.97
CA GLY A 139 18.28 73.46 -17.68
C GLY A 139 19.08 72.36 -17.00
N ASP A 140 19.86 72.75 -15.98
CA ASP A 140 20.43 71.87 -14.97
C ASP A 140 19.29 71.12 -14.29
N GLN A 141 18.83 70.03 -14.91
CA GLN A 141 18.18 68.96 -14.19
C GLN A 141 19.32 68.15 -13.62
N THR A 142 19.56 68.34 -12.33
CA THR A 142 20.17 67.29 -11.54
C THR A 142 19.33 66.05 -11.79
N ASP A 143 19.84 65.11 -12.58
CA ASP A 143 19.26 63.77 -12.71
C ASP A 143 19.33 63.16 -11.31
N GLU A 144 18.30 63.43 -10.51
CA GLU A 144 18.18 62.85 -9.18
C GLU A 144 18.16 61.35 -9.37
N ALA A 145 19.17 60.70 -8.80
CA ALA A 145 19.35 59.27 -8.94
C ALA A 145 18.02 58.57 -8.54
N PRO A 146 17.55 57.57 -9.31
CA PRO A 146 16.23 56.97 -9.10
C PRO A 146 15.99 56.60 -7.64
N GLY A 147 14.85 57.02 -7.08
CA GLY A 147 14.49 56.76 -5.69
C GLY A 147 15.03 57.74 -4.65
N SER A 148 15.86 58.72 -5.06
CA SER A 148 16.33 59.81 -4.20
C SER A 148 15.17 60.49 -3.46
N GLY A 149 15.31 60.66 -2.15
CA GLY A 149 14.34 61.35 -1.29
C GLY A 149 13.05 60.57 -0.98
N LYS A 150 12.82 59.40 -1.61
CA LYS A 150 11.57 58.64 -1.42
C LYS A 150 11.41 58.07 0.00
N ILE A 151 12.50 57.67 0.62
CA ILE A 151 12.49 57.15 2.00
C ILE A 151 12.19 58.26 3.01
N ASP A 152 12.81 59.43 2.85
CA ASP A 152 12.55 60.60 3.70
C ASP A 152 11.11 61.12 3.52
N GLU A 153 10.63 61.22 2.27
CA GLU A 153 9.24 61.55 1.94
C GLU A 153 8.25 60.61 2.64
N TYR A 154 8.52 59.29 2.60
CA TYR A 154 7.69 58.30 3.31
C TYR A 154 7.70 58.52 4.82
N TYR A 155 8.89 58.62 5.43
CA TYR A 155 9.01 58.77 6.88
C TYR A 155 8.35 60.05 7.40
N GLN A 156 8.48 61.17 6.69
CA GLN A 156 7.85 62.45 7.08
C GLN A 156 6.32 62.44 6.99
N ASN A 157 5.76 61.61 6.10
CA ASN A 157 4.32 61.45 5.92
C ASN A 157 3.68 60.49 6.93
N LEU A 158 4.48 59.74 7.70
CA LEU A 158 3.98 58.90 8.79
C LEU A 158 3.42 59.74 9.94
N ASP A 159 2.41 59.20 10.62
CA ASP A 159 1.91 59.81 11.84
C ASP A 159 2.95 59.76 12.99
N ALA A 160 2.68 60.49 14.07
CA ALA A 160 3.63 60.58 15.18
C ALA A 160 3.85 59.24 15.90
N ALA A 161 2.82 58.38 15.98
CA ALA A 161 2.93 57.10 16.66
C ALA A 161 3.77 56.11 15.85
N GLU A 162 3.62 56.11 14.53
CA GLU A 162 4.40 55.22 13.66
C GLU A 162 5.85 55.69 13.55
N ARG A 163 6.13 57.00 13.54
CA ARG A 163 7.52 57.51 13.64
C ARG A 163 8.17 57.17 14.97
N GLU A 164 7.46 57.34 16.08
CA GLU A 164 7.95 56.93 17.41
C GLU A 164 8.27 55.43 17.44
N ARG A 165 7.47 54.61 16.76
CA ARG A 165 7.67 53.16 16.66
C ARG A 165 8.89 52.79 15.80
N LEU A 166 9.05 53.39 14.62
CA LEU A 166 10.19 53.11 13.74
C LEU A 166 11.51 53.69 14.29
N GLY A 167 11.43 54.77 15.06
CA GLY A 167 12.58 55.48 15.62
C GLY A 167 13.14 56.54 14.68
N GLU A 168 14.23 57.18 15.09
CA GLU A 168 14.93 58.19 14.28
C GLU A 168 15.90 57.53 13.29
N PRO A 169 16.24 58.20 12.17
CA PRO A 169 17.17 57.66 11.19
C PRO A 169 18.58 57.49 11.77
N VAL A 170 19.17 56.32 11.53
CA VAL A 170 20.51 55.92 11.97
C VAL A 170 21.43 55.88 10.76
N GLY A 171 22.37 56.82 10.69
CA GLY A 171 23.33 56.92 9.58
C GLY A 171 22.75 57.53 8.31
N GLU A 172 23.49 57.44 7.20
CA GLU A 172 23.09 57.97 5.89
C GLU A 172 22.36 56.91 5.05
N GLU A 173 21.56 57.36 4.07
CA GLU A 173 20.85 56.48 3.16
C GLU A 173 21.85 55.66 2.35
N GLN A 174 21.65 54.34 2.31
CA GLN A 174 22.47 53.40 1.59
C GLN A 174 21.90 53.18 0.18
N VAL A 175 22.70 53.51 -0.84
CA VAL A 175 22.38 53.23 -2.24
C VAL A 175 23.02 51.91 -2.64
N VAL A 176 22.21 50.86 -2.77
CA VAL A 176 22.68 49.51 -3.12
C VAL A 176 22.82 49.37 -4.64
N SER A 177 21.86 49.91 -5.39
CA SER A 177 21.86 49.97 -6.86
C SER A 177 20.91 51.07 -7.36
N ASP A 178 20.80 51.23 -8.68
CA ASP A 178 19.81 52.13 -9.30
C ASP A 178 18.36 51.73 -9.01
N SER A 179 18.14 50.54 -8.45
CA SER A 179 16.80 50.00 -8.16
C SER A 179 16.56 49.75 -6.68
N ILE A 180 17.55 49.92 -5.80
CA ILE A 180 17.42 49.58 -4.37
C ILE A 180 18.18 50.61 -3.51
N ARG A 181 17.46 51.18 -2.55
CA ARG A 181 17.99 52.05 -1.49
C ARG A 181 17.41 51.63 -0.15
N TYR A 182 18.15 51.84 0.94
CA TYR A 182 17.59 51.68 2.28
C TYR A 182 18.20 52.64 3.30
N GLN A 183 17.43 52.95 4.35
CA GLN A 183 17.87 53.71 5.51
C GLN A 183 17.57 52.91 6.76
N GLU A 184 18.54 52.85 7.68
CA GLU A 184 18.32 52.28 9.01
C GLU A 184 17.71 53.33 9.93
N TYR A 185 16.85 52.87 10.83
CA TYR A 185 16.22 53.63 11.91
C TYR A 185 16.38 52.83 13.20
N ASP A 186 16.17 53.43 14.37
CA ASP A 186 16.41 52.76 15.66
C ASP A 186 15.74 51.38 15.77
N ASN A 187 14.53 51.22 15.23
CA ASN A 187 13.73 49.98 15.33
C ASN A 187 13.24 49.47 13.96
N ALA A 188 13.76 50.02 12.87
CA ALA A 188 13.27 49.74 11.52
C ALA A 188 14.36 49.84 10.46
N ARG A 189 14.09 49.24 9.31
CA ARG A 189 14.79 49.54 8.06
C ARG A 189 13.76 49.87 6.99
N ILE A 190 13.86 51.05 6.39
CA ILE A 190 12.97 51.48 5.32
C ILE A 190 13.70 51.32 4.00
N TYR A 191 13.07 50.61 3.06
CA TYR A 191 13.59 50.39 1.72
C TYR A 191 12.79 51.21 0.72
N TRP A 192 13.48 51.75 -0.28
CA TRP A 192 12.87 52.06 -1.57
C TRP A 192 13.39 51.04 -2.59
N SER A 193 12.48 50.44 -3.36
CA SER A 193 12.85 49.68 -4.54
C SER A 193 12.06 50.13 -5.77
N ALA A 194 12.66 50.01 -6.95
CA ALA A 194 12.02 50.42 -8.20
C ALA A 194 10.69 49.68 -8.45
N ASP A 195 10.63 48.39 -8.10
CA ASP A 195 9.48 47.53 -8.40
C ASP A 195 8.43 47.48 -7.27
N GLN A 196 8.83 47.61 -6.01
CA GLN A 196 7.91 47.53 -4.86
C GLN A 196 7.55 48.90 -4.27
N GLY A 197 8.35 49.94 -4.51
CA GLY A 197 8.17 51.24 -3.87
C GLY A 197 8.79 51.28 -2.46
N VAL A 198 8.20 52.08 -1.55
CA VAL A 198 8.75 52.33 -0.20
C VAL A 198 8.06 51.48 0.86
N HIS A 199 8.82 50.67 1.60
CA HIS A 199 8.30 49.79 2.64
C HIS A 199 9.23 49.75 3.86
N SER A 200 8.64 49.74 5.06
CA SER A 200 9.36 49.60 6.33
C SER A 200 9.31 48.17 6.88
N VAL A 201 10.45 47.63 7.30
CA VAL A 201 10.56 46.38 8.07
C VAL A 201 10.95 46.72 9.50
N SER A 202 10.30 46.13 10.50
CA SER A 202 10.52 46.52 11.90
C SER A 202 10.25 45.37 12.88
N GLY A 203 10.68 45.53 14.13
CA GLY A 203 10.46 44.58 15.21
C GLY A 203 11.05 43.19 14.93
N ALA A 204 10.40 42.14 15.45
CA ALA A 204 10.88 40.77 15.30
C ALA A 204 11.01 40.29 13.84
N VAL A 205 10.23 40.87 12.92
CA VAL A 205 10.36 40.62 11.47
C VAL A 205 11.69 41.17 10.96
N LEU A 206 12.09 42.37 11.38
CA LEU A 206 13.40 42.96 11.04
C LEU A 206 14.54 42.13 11.60
N ASP A 207 14.45 41.70 12.85
CA ASP A 207 15.50 40.90 13.49
C ASP A 207 15.76 39.60 12.74
N ALA A 208 14.69 38.87 12.38
CA ALA A 208 14.79 37.66 11.59
C ALA A 208 15.27 37.94 10.15
N PHE A 209 14.80 39.03 9.53
CA PHE A 209 15.21 39.43 8.19
C PHE A 209 16.71 39.72 8.13
N VAL A 210 17.24 40.52 9.05
CA VAL A 210 18.68 40.84 9.12
C VAL A 210 19.50 39.60 9.45
N LYS A 211 19.04 38.76 10.40
CA LYS A 211 19.69 37.49 10.75
C LYS A 211 19.80 36.54 9.56
N ALA A 212 18.79 36.54 8.69
CA ALA A 212 18.77 35.71 7.48
C ALA A 212 19.66 36.24 6.34
N GLY A 213 20.29 37.41 6.50
CA GLY A 213 21.11 38.06 5.46
C GLY A 213 20.42 39.22 4.75
N GLY A 214 19.24 39.63 5.21
CA GLY A 214 18.51 40.79 4.70
C GLY A 214 18.14 40.67 3.22
N HIS A 215 18.22 41.79 2.51
CA HIS A 215 17.76 41.87 1.12
C HIS A 215 18.62 41.06 0.14
N GLU A 216 19.88 40.77 0.47
CA GLU A 216 20.73 39.92 -0.35
C GLU A 216 20.26 38.47 -0.35
N ALA A 217 19.68 38.00 0.76
CA ALA A 217 19.23 36.62 0.92
C ALA A 217 17.75 36.41 0.65
N LEU A 218 16.88 37.32 1.11
CA LEU A 218 15.42 37.16 1.07
C LEU A 218 14.73 38.08 0.05
N GLY A 219 15.47 39.05 -0.50
CA GLY A 219 14.93 40.06 -1.39
C GLY A 219 14.43 41.33 -0.69
N VAL A 220 13.92 42.26 -1.48
CA VAL A 220 13.43 43.55 -0.97
C VAL A 220 12.01 43.41 -0.40
N PRO A 221 11.63 44.21 0.61
CA PRO A 221 10.28 44.15 1.16
C PRO A 221 9.24 44.54 0.11
N ALA A 222 8.20 43.72 -0.02
CA ALA A 222 7.07 43.89 -0.93
C ALA A 222 5.80 44.38 -0.21
N THR A 223 5.75 44.21 1.12
CA THR A 223 4.67 44.69 1.96
C THR A 223 5.19 45.58 3.08
N GLY A 224 4.30 46.45 3.58
CA GLY A 224 4.56 47.22 4.79
C GLY A 224 4.28 46.37 6.04
N ARG A 225 3.65 46.99 7.04
CA ARG A 225 3.19 46.26 8.22
C ARG A 225 1.91 45.49 7.88
N GLU A 226 2.00 44.17 7.86
CA GLU A 226 0.85 43.29 7.67
C GLU A 226 0.59 42.42 8.90
N THR A 227 -0.65 41.96 9.04
CA THR A 227 -1.03 40.94 10.01
C THR A 227 -1.85 39.86 9.34
N ASP A 228 -1.66 38.61 9.71
CA ASP A 228 -2.57 37.55 9.26
C ASP A 228 -3.90 37.58 10.01
N GLU A 229 -4.78 36.63 9.73
CA GLU A 229 -6.11 36.53 10.36
C GLU A 229 -6.05 36.34 11.88
N ALA A 230 -4.94 35.80 12.41
CA ALA A 230 -4.73 35.65 13.86
C ALA A 230 -4.19 36.95 14.50
N GLY A 231 -3.91 37.98 13.70
CA GLY A 231 -3.25 39.19 14.15
C GLY A 231 -1.73 39.06 14.24
N THR A 232 -1.13 37.97 13.73
CA THR A 232 0.32 37.77 13.77
C THR A 232 1.00 38.71 12.76
N PRO A 233 1.94 39.56 13.20
CA PRO A 233 2.71 40.39 12.29
C PRO A 233 3.53 39.55 11.31
N TYR A 234 3.53 39.94 10.05
CA TYR A 234 4.41 39.36 9.05
C TYR A 234 4.88 40.40 8.03
N GLY A 235 5.95 40.07 7.30
CA GLY A 235 6.42 40.84 6.15
C GLY A 235 6.72 39.92 4.98
N GLU A 236 6.45 40.38 3.76
CA GLU A 236 6.81 39.69 2.52
C GLU A 236 8.00 40.35 1.84
N PHE A 237 8.83 39.52 1.22
CA PHE A 237 10.06 39.92 0.56
C PHE A 237 10.11 39.24 -0.81
N VAL A 238 10.44 39.99 -1.85
CA VAL A 238 10.56 39.47 -3.21
C VAL A 238 12.03 39.46 -3.60
N GLY A 239 12.56 38.26 -3.77
CA GLY A 239 13.92 38.00 -4.21
C GLY A 239 13.97 37.25 -5.54
N SER A 240 15.17 36.91 -5.98
CA SER A 240 15.37 36.12 -7.19
C SER A 240 14.81 34.69 -7.09
N ASP A 241 14.65 34.16 -5.87
CA ASP A 241 14.08 32.84 -5.57
C ASP A 241 12.55 32.87 -5.37
N GLY A 242 11.91 34.03 -5.59
CA GLY A 242 10.48 34.26 -5.46
C GLY A 242 10.10 34.99 -4.17
N THR A 243 8.87 34.76 -3.70
CA THR A 243 8.35 35.39 -2.48
C THR A 243 8.80 34.63 -1.25
N ASN A 244 9.42 35.34 -0.32
CA ASN A 244 9.72 34.93 1.03
C ASN A 244 8.80 35.68 2.01
N ALA A 245 8.48 35.09 3.15
CA ALA A 245 7.71 35.73 4.19
C ALA A 245 8.29 35.37 5.57
N ILE A 246 8.26 36.33 6.47
CA ILE A 246 8.66 36.16 7.87
C ILE A 246 7.44 36.43 8.73
N TYR A 247 6.98 35.41 9.46
CA TYR A 247 5.89 35.51 10.43
C TYR A 247 6.46 35.60 11.84
N ALA A 248 5.97 36.52 12.65
CA ALA A 248 6.43 36.79 14.01
C ALA A 248 5.31 36.56 15.03
N PRO A 249 4.94 35.30 15.33
CA PRO A 249 3.85 34.99 16.26
C PRO A 249 4.15 35.51 17.68
N GLU A 250 3.12 35.98 18.39
CA GLU A 250 3.25 36.52 19.73
C GLU A 250 3.83 35.46 20.70
N GLY A 251 4.91 35.80 21.41
CA GLY A 251 5.61 34.88 22.31
C GLY A 251 6.46 33.79 21.61
N GLY A 252 6.52 33.79 20.27
CA GLY A 252 7.34 32.89 19.46
C GLY A 252 8.57 33.57 18.85
N THR A 253 9.37 32.78 18.11
CA THR A 253 10.47 33.31 17.28
C THR A 253 9.96 33.53 15.86
N ALA A 254 10.41 34.60 15.21
CA ALA A 254 10.07 34.87 13.83
C ALA A 254 10.87 33.95 12.88
N HIS A 255 10.20 33.33 11.92
CA HIS A 255 10.80 32.32 11.04
C HIS A 255 10.56 32.58 9.56
N VAL A 256 11.58 32.27 8.76
CA VAL A 256 11.55 32.45 7.30
C VAL A 256 10.86 31.27 6.63
N LEU A 257 9.81 31.56 5.88
CA LEU A 257 9.20 30.69 4.89
C LEU A 257 9.42 31.28 3.51
N GLY A 258 9.46 30.46 2.46
CA GLY A 258 9.40 31.04 1.12
C GLY A 258 9.14 30.05 0.01
N GLY A 259 8.88 30.59 -1.16
CA GLY A 259 8.70 29.85 -2.40
C GLY A 259 7.61 28.78 -2.27
N PRO A 260 7.85 27.56 -2.75
CA PRO A 260 6.88 26.47 -2.70
C PRO A 260 6.39 26.11 -1.28
N VAL A 261 7.28 26.16 -0.27
CA VAL A 261 6.92 25.85 1.12
C VAL A 261 5.92 26.88 1.67
N LEU A 262 6.16 28.17 1.43
CA LEU A 262 5.24 29.23 1.86
C LEU A 262 3.87 29.08 1.22
N ARG A 263 3.82 28.83 -0.11
CA ARG A 263 2.56 28.61 -0.83
C ARG A 263 1.79 27.42 -0.27
N LYS A 264 2.49 26.32 0.02
CA LYS A 264 1.91 25.11 0.59
C LYS A 264 1.36 25.35 1.99
N TRP A 265 2.14 25.98 2.86
CA TRP A 265 1.70 26.28 4.21
C TRP A 265 0.44 27.17 4.22
N ARG A 266 0.40 28.20 3.38
CA ARG A 266 -0.79 29.05 3.22
C ARG A 266 -2.02 28.28 2.70
N SER A 267 -1.84 27.33 1.77
CA SER A 267 -2.96 26.51 1.29
C SER A 267 -3.53 25.57 2.36
N THR A 268 -2.79 25.31 3.44
CA THR A 268 -3.29 24.56 4.61
C THR A 268 -3.99 25.44 5.64
N GLY A 269 -4.13 26.76 5.41
CA GLY A 269 -4.73 27.70 6.37
C GLY A 269 -3.72 28.48 7.21
N GLY A 270 -2.43 28.40 6.88
CA GLY A 270 -1.38 29.19 7.54
C GLY A 270 -1.28 28.93 9.05
N GLY A 271 -1.05 29.99 9.84
CA GLY A 271 -0.82 29.88 11.28
C GLY A 271 -2.01 29.37 12.10
N ASN A 272 -3.23 29.55 11.58
CA ASN A 272 -4.46 29.00 12.15
C ASN A 272 -4.79 27.60 11.60
N GLY A 273 -4.04 27.14 10.60
CA GLY A 273 -4.19 25.83 9.99
C GLY A 273 -3.64 24.69 10.88
N PRO A 274 -3.76 23.44 10.40
CA PRO A 274 -3.40 22.27 11.19
C PRO A 274 -1.91 22.21 11.53
N LEU A 275 -1.04 22.90 10.78
CA LEU A 275 0.41 22.83 11.00
C LEU A 275 0.89 23.83 12.06
N GLY A 276 0.15 24.93 12.27
CA GLY A 276 0.59 26.07 13.07
C GLY A 276 1.69 26.88 12.39
N TYR A 277 2.32 27.80 13.13
CA TYR A 277 3.47 28.58 12.62
C TYR A 277 4.74 27.74 12.50
N ALA A 278 5.63 28.17 11.61
CA ALA A 278 6.96 27.60 11.50
C ALA A 278 7.74 27.77 12.83
N VAL A 279 8.55 26.79 13.16
CA VAL A 279 9.46 26.79 14.34
C VAL A 279 10.93 26.67 13.94
N THR A 280 11.20 26.53 12.65
CA THR A 280 12.55 26.61 12.08
C THR A 280 12.56 27.57 10.90
N ASP A 281 13.72 28.17 10.68
CA ASP A 281 14.01 28.84 9.41
C ASP A 281 14.10 27.80 8.28
N ARG A 282 13.99 28.27 7.03
CA ARG A 282 14.18 27.42 5.85
C ARG A 282 15.52 26.69 5.94
N THR A 283 15.47 25.36 6.02
CA THR A 283 16.63 24.52 6.25
C THR A 283 16.87 23.62 5.04
N ALA A 284 18.13 23.46 4.64
CA ALA A 284 18.49 22.50 3.60
C ALA A 284 18.42 21.07 4.16
N THR A 285 17.94 20.13 3.34
CA THR A 285 18.02 18.71 3.68
C THR A 285 19.47 18.23 3.73
N GLU A 286 19.73 17.14 4.45
CA GLU A 286 21.10 16.68 4.68
C GLU A 286 21.80 16.22 3.39
N ASP A 287 21.03 15.76 2.41
CA ASP A 287 21.53 15.37 1.08
C ASP A 287 21.72 16.57 0.12
N GLY A 288 21.31 17.77 0.53
CA GLY A 288 21.39 19.01 -0.24
C GLY A 288 20.45 19.09 -1.45
N ARG A 289 19.48 18.17 -1.59
CA ARG A 289 18.55 18.14 -2.75
C ARG A 289 17.28 18.93 -2.51
N GLY A 290 16.89 19.12 -1.26
CA GLY A 290 15.62 19.73 -0.88
C GLY A 290 15.76 20.77 0.22
N GLN A 291 14.64 21.38 0.55
CA GLN A 291 14.50 22.31 1.67
C GLN A 291 13.30 21.91 2.50
N TYR A 292 13.32 22.19 3.80
CA TYR A 292 12.17 21.98 4.67
C TYR A 292 12.05 23.06 5.75
N ASN A 293 10.85 23.13 6.32
CA ASN A 293 10.57 23.84 7.56
C ASN A 293 9.80 22.90 8.50
N ASP A 294 10.10 22.97 9.79
CA ASP A 294 9.28 22.40 10.85
C ASP A 294 8.24 23.41 11.33
N PHE A 295 7.10 22.89 11.78
CA PHE A 295 5.95 23.65 12.26
C PHE A 295 5.50 23.16 13.64
N ALA A 296 4.86 24.06 14.38
CA ALA A 296 4.56 23.89 15.81
C ALA A 296 3.76 22.62 16.14
N ASN A 297 2.86 22.18 15.26
CA ASN A 297 1.97 21.05 15.52
C ASN A 297 2.53 19.70 15.06
N ASN A 298 3.82 19.45 15.31
CA ASN A 298 4.52 18.23 14.90
C ASN A 298 4.29 17.93 13.40
N ALA A 299 4.54 18.95 12.59
CA ALA A 299 4.39 18.90 11.15
C ALA A 299 5.64 19.47 10.47
N ALA A 300 5.91 19.01 9.26
CA ALA A 300 6.95 19.54 8.42
C ALA A 300 6.44 19.65 6.98
N ILE A 301 6.97 20.63 6.25
CA ILE A 301 6.80 20.70 4.79
C ILE A 301 8.19 20.51 4.19
N TYR A 302 8.33 19.47 3.38
CA TYR A 302 9.53 19.20 2.60
C TYR A 302 9.27 19.56 1.15
N TRP A 303 10.27 20.13 0.48
CA TRP A 303 10.22 20.50 -0.92
C TRP A 303 11.48 20.01 -1.65
N THR A 304 11.27 19.43 -2.84
CA THR A 304 12.29 19.22 -3.85
C THR A 304 11.80 19.70 -5.21
N ALA A 305 12.70 19.86 -6.17
CA ALA A 305 12.32 20.18 -7.55
C ALA A 305 11.52 19.04 -8.20
N GLU A 306 11.82 17.79 -7.82
CA GLU A 306 11.21 16.58 -8.39
C GLU A 306 9.81 16.30 -7.83
N THR A 307 9.63 16.39 -6.51
CA THR A 307 8.37 16.00 -5.85
C THR A 307 7.45 17.18 -5.56
N GLY A 308 7.98 18.40 -5.45
CA GLY A 308 7.20 19.56 -4.99
C GLY A 308 7.08 19.62 -3.47
N ALA A 309 6.21 20.49 -2.96
CA ALA A 309 6.10 20.78 -1.53
C ALA A 309 4.97 19.95 -0.90
N HIS A 310 5.32 19.09 0.05
CA HIS A 310 4.41 18.13 0.68
C HIS A 310 4.45 18.19 2.19
N VAL A 311 3.28 18.06 2.80
CA VAL A 311 3.09 18.02 4.24
C VAL A 311 3.28 16.59 4.74
N VAL A 312 4.10 16.44 5.77
CA VAL A 312 4.18 15.22 6.58
C VAL A 312 4.00 15.63 8.04
N ARG A 313 3.09 14.98 8.79
CA ARG A 313 2.78 15.38 10.16
C ARG A 313 2.54 14.20 11.09
N GLY A 314 2.37 14.50 12.38
CA GLY A 314 1.87 13.55 13.36
C GLY A 314 2.74 12.29 13.52
N PRO A 315 2.11 11.12 13.75
CA PRO A 315 2.80 9.82 13.80
C PRO A 315 3.58 9.47 12.54
N ILE A 316 3.07 9.84 11.36
CA ILE A 316 3.71 9.57 10.06
C ILE A 316 5.07 10.27 9.98
N LEU A 317 5.13 11.56 10.31
CA LEU A 317 6.38 12.33 10.34
C LEU A 317 7.40 11.71 11.31
N ARG A 318 6.94 11.33 12.50
CA ARG A 318 7.81 10.69 13.50
C ARG A 318 8.40 9.39 12.98
N LYS A 319 7.58 8.53 12.34
CA LYS A 319 8.06 7.26 11.78
C LYS A 319 9.04 7.49 10.63
N TRP A 320 8.70 8.33 9.66
CA TRP A 320 9.57 8.61 8.52
C TRP A 320 10.94 9.17 8.96
N ARG A 321 10.96 10.09 9.94
CA ARG A 321 12.22 10.60 10.52
C ARG A 321 13.02 9.53 11.27
N ALA A 322 12.35 8.64 12.01
CA ALA A 322 13.01 7.52 12.69
C ALA A 322 13.69 6.54 11.70
N LEU A 323 13.19 6.47 10.47
CA LEU A 323 13.76 5.67 9.38
C LEU A 323 14.84 6.42 8.57
N GLY A 324 15.26 7.61 9.02
CA GLY A 324 16.32 8.39 8.38
C GLY A 324 15.81 9.45 7.40
N ALA A 325 14.51 9.76 7.42
CA ALA A 325 13.88 10.79 6.58
C ALA A 325 14.27 10.65 5.09
N GLU A 326 14.67 11.73 4.44
CA GLU A 326 15.02 11.76 3.01
C GLU A 326 16.23 10.89 2.63
N LYS A 327 17.06 10.52 3.62
CA LYS A 327 18.20 9.60 3.44
C LYS A 327 17.84 8.15 3.71
N GLY A 328 16.66 7.92 4.27
CA GLY A 328 16.10 6.61 4.53
C GLY A 328 15.63 5.90 3.25
N PRO A 329 15.14 4.66 3.37
CA PRO A 329 14.68 3.87 2.22
C PRO A 329 13.47 4.49 1.51
N LEU A 330 12.69 5.30 2.22
CA LEU A 330 11.48 5.94 1.70
C LEU A 330 11.77 7.16 0.83
N GLY A 331 12.89 7.86 0.98
CA GLY A 331 13.15 9.09 0.23
C GLY A 331 12.23 10.25 0.63
N TYR A 332 11.89 11.11 -0.33
CA TYR A 332 11.09 12.31 -0.16
C TYR A 332 9.59 12.04 -0.29
N PRO A 333 8.73 12.80 0.43
CA PRO A 333 7.29 12.70 0.25
C PRO A 333 6.88 13.12 -1.17
N THR A 334 5.93 12.39 -1.74
CA THR A 334 5.29 12.65 -3.04
C THR A 334 3.83 13.06 -2.93
N THR A 335 3.24 12.90 -1.74
CA THR A 335 1.88 13.32 -1.42
C THR A 335 1.85 14.06 -0.10
N ASP A 336 0.79 14.84 0.12
CA ASP A 336 0.38 15.18 1.49
C ASP A 336 -0.21 13.96 2.19
N GLU A 337 -0.42 14.10 3.50
CA GLU A 337 -1.23 13.16 4.26
C GLU A 337 -2.62 13.07 3.64
N SER A 338 -3.00 11.86 3.27
CA SER A 338 -4.28 11.54 2.63
C SER A 338 -4.96 10.43 3.41
N ALA A 339 -6.29 10.49 3.50
CA ALA A 339 -7.07 9.38 4.03
C ALA A 339 -6.94 8.16 3.12
N VAL A 340 -6.86 6.98 3.73
CA VAL A 340 -6.99 5.70 3.02
C VAL A 340 -8.40 5.60 2.42
N ALA A 341 -8.58 4.80 1.36
CA ALA A 341 -9.83 4.70 0.62
C ALA A 341 -11.03 4.20 1.44
N ASP A 342 -10.79 3.52 2.57
CA ASP A 342 -11.82 3.15 3.56
C ASP A 342 -12.27 4.33 4.45
N GLY A 343 -11.54 5.44 4.44
CA GLY A 343 -11.80 6.64 5.23
C GLY A 343 -11.41 6.53 6.70
N GLU A 344 -10.68 5.48 7.11
CA GLU A 344 -10.41 5.20 8.53
C GLU A 344 -8.96 5.49 8.93
N GLY A 345 -7.99 5.29 8.05
CA GLY A 345 -6.58 5.57 8.29
C GLY A 345 -6.02 6.71 7.43
N ASP A 346 -4.79 7.09 7.69
CA ASP A 346 -4.06 8.14 6.97
C ASP A 346 -2.72 7.62 6.44
N TYR A 347 -2.21 8.19 5.35
CA TYR A 347 -0.89 7.84 4.81
C TYR A 347 -0.22 8.99 4.04
N ASN A 348 1.10 8.89 3.92
CA ASN A 348 1.89 9.63 2.93
C ASN A 348 2.63 8.61 2.03
N GLU A 349 2.76 8.93 0.74
CA GLU A 349 3.64 8.22 -0.18
C GLU A 349 4.99 8.94 -0.34
N PHE A 350 6.01 8.18 -0.73
CA PHE A 350 7.39 8.64 -0.86
C PHE A 350 8.10 8.06 -2.11
N ASP A 351 9.12 8.77 -2.59
CA ASP A 351 9.83 8.52 -3.87
C ASP A 351 10.99 7.50 -3.79
N GLY A 352 11.10 6.77 -2.69
CA GLY A 352 12.13 5.77 -2.43
C GLY A 352 12.21 4.69 -3.52
N SER A 353 13.34 3.97 -3.56
CA SER A 353 13.57 2.96 -4.59
C SER A 353 12.53 1.82 -4.51
N GLY A 354 11.70 1.68 -5.54
CA GLY A 354 10.58 0.74 -5.56
C GLY A 354 9.28 1.28 -4.97
N GLY A 355 9.24 2.57 -4.64
CA GLY A 355 8.12 3.23 -3.97
C GLY A 355 8.04 2.87 -2.49
N GLY A 356 7.22 3.63 -1.75
CA GLY A 356 6.89 3.29 -0.39
C GLY A 356 5.96 4.30 0.24
N ALA A 357 5.38 3.91 1.36
CA ALA A 357 4.44 4.74 2.09
C ALA A 357 4.52 4.45 3.59
N VAL A 358 4.06 5.41 4.37
CA VAL A 358 3.93 5.29 5.83
C VAL A 358 2.45 5.46 6.15
N TYR A 359 1.87 4.43 6.78
CA TYR A 359 0.45 4.35 7.10
C TYR A 359 0.22 4.49 8.60
N LEU A 360 -0.81 5.24 8.98
CA LEU A 360 -1.38 5.30 10.30
C LEU A 360 -2.75 4.62 10.28
N ALA A 361 -2.87 3.49 10.97
CA ALA A 361 -4.12 2.76 11.08
C ALA A 361 -5.15 3.51 11.95
N PRO A 362 -6.46 3.31 11.74
CA PRO A 362 -7.51 3.94 12.54
C PRO A 362 -7.32 3.72 14.04
N GLY A 363 -7.38 4.81 14.79
CA GLY A 363 -7.25 4.79 16.25
C GLY A 363 -5.86 4.38 16.78
N SER A 364 -4.85 4.25 15.91
CA SER A 364 -3.46 4.01 16.31
C SER A 364 -2.72 5.32 16.57
N ASP A 365 -1.74 5.28 17.49
CA ASP A 365 -0.74 6.34 17.68
C ASP A 365 0.59 6.02 16.98
N GLU A 366 0.71 4.81 16.43
CA GLU A 366 1.89 4.30 15.74
C GLU A 366 1.59 4.12 14.26
N ALA A 367 2.43 4.73 13.43
CA ALA A 367 2.44 4.55 11.99
C ALA A 367 3.51 3.51 11.60
N PHE A 368 3.35 2.83 10.47
CA PHE A 368 4.28 1.82 9.98
C PHE A 368 4.66 2.06 8.52
N ALA A 369 5.91 1.77 8.18
CA ALA A 369 6.43 1.92 6.82
C ALA A 369 6.40 0.60 6.04
N VAL A 370 5.98 0.69 4.79
CA VAL A 370 6.05 -0.40 3.80
C VAL A 370 6.68 0.17 2.53
N TYR A 371 7.75 -0.44 2.03
CA TYR A 371 8.47 0.06 0.85
C TYR A 371 9.02 -1.07 -0.04
N GLY A 372 9.52 -0.72 -1.22
CA GLY A 372 10.20 -1.62 -2.13
C GLY A 372 9.31 -2.77 -2.66
N GLY A 373 9.91 -3.96 -2.81
CA GLY A 373 9.20 -5.13 -3.36
C GLY A 373 8.03 -5.62 -2.50
N ILE A 374 8.10 -5.41 -1.18
CA ILE A 374 7.01 -5.71 -0.25
C ILE A 374 5.83 -4.76 -0.49
N TYR A 375 6.10 -3.45 -0.60
CA TYR A 375 5.08 -2.45 -0.93
C TYR A 375 4.39 -2.73 -2.26
N ALA A 376 5.17 -3.06 -3.29
CA ALA A 376 4.63 -3.40 -4.61
C ALA A 376 3.68 -4.61 -4.55
N LYS A 377 4.02 -5.66 -3.80
CA LYS A 377 3.13 -6.83 -3.64
C LYS A 377 1.89 -6.49 -2.83
N TRP A 378 2.03 -5.77 -1.72
CA TRP A 378 0.90 -5.39 -0.87
C TRP A 378 -0.10 -4.48 -1.62
N GLN A 379 0.40 -3.51 -2.40
CA GLN A 379 -0.44 -2.68 -3.27
C GLN A 379 -1.15 -3.47 -4.37
N ALA A 380 -0.51 -4.51 -4.91
CA ALA A 380 -1.13 -5.42 -5.88
C ALA A 380 -2.27 -6.27 -5.27
N LEU A 381 -2.37 -6.32 -3.95
CA LEU A 381 -3.42 -6.98 -3.18
C LEU A 381 -4.38 -5.95 -2.54
N ASP A 382 -4.57 -4.80 -3.19
CA ASP A 382 -5.44 -3.69 -2.78
C ASP A 382 -5.03 -3.01 -1.45
N GLY A 383 -3.76 -3.16 -1.05
CA GLY A 383 -3.14 -2.43 0.05
C GLY A 383 -3.93 -2.54 1.37
N ALA A 384 -4.10 -1.40 2.05
CA ALA A 384 -4.78 -1.33 3.34
C ALA A 384 -6.28 -1.72 3.28
N THR A 385 -6.90 -1.59 2.11
CA THR A 385 -8.30 -2.00 1.88
C THR A 385 -8.45 -3.45 1.46
N GLY A 386 -7.34 -4.13 1.20
CA GLY A 386 -7.29 -5.50 0.72
C GLY A 386 -7.29 -6.56 1.82
N VAL A 387 -7.06 -7.81 1.41
CA VAL A 387 -7.11 -9.00 2.29
C VAL A 387 -6.07 -8.98 3.41
N LEU A 388 -4.99 -8.23 3.24
CA LEU A 388 -3.92 -8.12 4.23
C LEU A 388 -4.20 -7.02 5.27
N GLY A 389 -4.98 -5.99 4.91
CA GLY A 389 -5.27 -4.85 5.79
C GLY A 389 -4.06 -3.94 6.03
N TYR A 390 -4.16 -3.12 7.08
CA TYR A 390 -3.12 -2.17 7.49
C TYR A 390 -1.83 -2.87 7.96
N PRO A 391 -0.65 -2.26 7.71
CA PRO A 391 0.61 -2.75 8.28
C PRO A 391 0.60 -2.64 9.80
N THR A 392 1.20 -3.63 10.46
CA THR A 392 1.36 -3.71 11.92
C THR A 392 2.83 -3.75 12.34
N SER A 393 3.75 -3.71 11.38
CA SER A 393 5.19 -3.60 11.61
C SER A 393 5.86 -2.77 10.51
N ASP A 394 7.03 -2.21 10.83
CA ASP A 394 7.99 -1.81 9.80
C ASP A 394 8.62 -3.06 9.14
N GLU A 395 9.43 -2.86 8.10
CA GLU A 395 10.20 -3.94 7.48
C GLU A 395 11.19 -4.55 8.48
N GLN A 396 11.15 -5.88 8.62
CA GLN A 396 11.98 -6.67 9.52
C GLN A 396 12.88 -7.62 8.73
N ASN A 397 14.06 -7.95 9.28
CA ASN A 397 14.88 -9.04 8.77
C ASN A 397 14.26 -10.38 9.14
N THR A 398 14.33 -11.34 8.22
CA THR A 398 14.01 -12.74 8.52
C THR A 398 15.04 -13.32 9.50
N SER A 399 14.65 -14.37 10.23
CA SER A 399 15.48 -14.94 11.31
C SER A 399 16.86 -15.48 10.88
N ASP A 400 17.02 -15.75 9.59
CA ASP A 400 18.24 -16.21 8.93
C ASP A 400 19.00 -15.10 8.19
N ASP A 401 18.51 -13.85 8.27
CA ASP A 401 19.01 -12.65 7.59
C ASP A 401 19.01 -12.71 6.03
N GLN A 402 18.36 -13.70 5.42
CA GLN A 402 18.33 -13.87 3.95
C GLN A 402 17.12 -13.18 3.26
N GLY A 403 16.22 -12.58 4.04
CA GLY A 403 15.03 -11.92 3.55
C GLY A 403 14.55 -10.77 4.42
N ARG A 404 13.43 -10.19 3.99
CA ARG A 404 12.73 -9.07 4.64
C ARG A 404 11.24 -9.36 4.67
N TYR A 405 10.52 -8.80 5.64
CA TYR A 405 9.07 -8.92 5.70
C TYR A 405 8.39 -7.77 6.45
N ASN A 406 7.13 -7.54 6.14
CA ASN A 406 6.20 -6.77 6.97
C ASN A 406 5.06 -7.68 7.42
N GLU A 407 4.54 -7.43 8.61
CA GLU A 407 3.29 -8.00 9.11
C GLU A 407 2.13 -7.01 8.95
N PHE A 408 0.93 -7.54 8.82
CA PHE A 408 -0.31 -6.82 8.56
C PHE A 408 -1.44 -7.37 9.44
N ALA A 409 -2.50 -6.58 9.61
CA ALA A 409 -3.60 -6.90 10.52
C ALA A 409 -4.40 -8.16 10.10
N GLY A 410 -4.50 -8.42 8.79
CA GLY A 410 -5.30 -9.49 8.20
C GLY A 410 -6.79 -9.17 8.15
N GLY A 411 -7.47 -9.53 7.06
CA GLY A 411 -8.91 -9.28 6.88
C GLY A 411 -9.85 -10.30 7.53
N ASP A 412 -9.44 -11.58 7.63
CA ASP A 412 -10.32 -12.71 7.98
C ASP A 412 -10.07 -13.30 9.39
N GLY A 413 -9.44 -12.55 10.31
CA GLY A 413 -9.22 -12.97 11.70
C GLY A 413 -8.03 -13.91 11.94
N GLY A 414 -7.14 -14.06 10.97
CA GLY A 414 -5.79 -14.65 11.11
C GLY A 414 -4.71 -13.65 10.67
N GLY A 415 -3.45 -13.90 11.06
CA GLY A 415 -2.34 -13.00 10.73
C GLY A 415 -2.09 -12.87 9.22
N ALA A 416 -1.36 -11.85 8.82
CA ALA A 416 -0.99 -11.62 7.43
C ALA A 416 0.43 -11.07 7.33
N GLY A 417 1.21 -11.54 6.36
CA GLY A 417 2.58 -11.08 6.14
C GLY A 417 2.95 -11.12 4.66
N VAL A 418 3.84 -10.21 4.26
CA VAL A 418 4.44 -10.19 2.93
C VAL A 418 5.94 -10.36 3.09
N TYR A 419 6.49 -11.39 2.43
CA TYR A 419 7.86 -11.85 2.62
C TYR A 419 8.64 -11.76 1.31
N TRP A 420 9.82 -11.17 1.38
CA TRP A 420 10.78 -11.10 0.30
C TRP A 420 12.08 -11.80 0.73
N PHE A 421 12.79 -12.47 -0.19
CA PHE A 421 14.08 -13.09 0.11
C PHE A 421 14.98 -13.20 -1.10
N GLU A 422 16.29 -13.32 -0.84
CA GLU A 422 17.29 -13.50 -1.89
C GLU A 422 17.14 -14.88 -2.54
N GLY A 423 16.39 -14.94 -3.64
CA GLY A 423 16.07 -16.19 -4.36
C GLY A 423 14.61 -16.27 -4.81
N GLY A 424 13.71 -15.58 -4.10
CA GLY A 424 12.36 -15.28 -4.54
C GLY A 424 12.43 -14.22 -5.63
N GLN A 425 11.83 -14.47 -6.79
CA GLN A 425 11.86 -13.50 -7.90
C GLN A 425 11.03 -12.23 -7.58
N GLU A 426 10.14 -12.32 -6.59
CA GLU A 426 9.24 -11.29 -6.09
C GLU A 426 8.96 -11.55 -4.59
N ALA A 427 8.26 -10.61 -3.94
CA ALA A 427 7.71 -10.83 -2.59
C ALA A 427 6.44 -11.70 -2.68
N PHE A 428 6.10 -12.43 -1.62
CA PHE A 428 4.90 -13.28 -1.57
C PHE A 428 4.08 -13.01 -0.30
N ALA A 429 2.77 -13.00 -0.44
CA ALA A 429 1.82 -12.82 0.66
C ALA A 429 1.34 -14.17 1.22
N VAL A 430 1.32 -14.29 2.54
CA VAL A 430 0.72 -15.42 3.26
C VAL A 430 -0.19 -14.83 4.33
N TYR A 431 -1.43 -15.30 4.42
CA TYR A 431 -2.41 -14.72 5.35
C TYR A 431 -3.37 -15.76 5.95
N GLY A 432 -4.24 -15.31 6.84
CA GLY A 432 -5.28 -16.12 7.47
C GLY A 432 -4.75 -17.39 8.14
N ALA A 433 -5.54 -18.46 8.05
CA ALA A 433 -5.23 -19.74 8.72
C ALA A 433 -3.97 -20.43 8.15
N ILE A 434 -3.56 -20.12 6.92
CA ILE A 434 -2.33 -20.64 6.35
C ILE A 434 -1.11 -19.95 7.00
N HIS A 435 -1.15 -18.63 7.16
CA HIS A 435 -0.12 -17.86 7.86
C HIS A 435 0.04 -18.32 9.31
N ASP A 436 -1.07 -18.41 10.05
CA ASP A 436 -1.06 -18.87 11.44
C ASP A 436 -0.45 -20.27 11.58
N LYS A 437 -0.81 -21.18 10.66
CA LYS A 437 -0.27 -22.53 10.63
C LYS A 437 1.23 -22.54 10.31
N TRP A 438 1.65 -21.75 9.34
CA TRP A 438 3.05 -21.63 8.94
C TRP A 438 3.91 -21.12 10.09
N LEU A 439 3.49 -20.04 10.75
CA LEU A 439 4.17 -19.51 11.95
C LEU A 439 4.20 -20.54 13.09
N ALA A 440 3.12 -21.28 13.31
CA ALA A 440 3.08 -22.36 14.31
C ALA A 440 4.06 -23.51 14.02
N THR A 441 4.51 -23.66 12.77
CA THR A 441 5.59 -24.60 12.40
C THR A 441 6.99 -24.01 12.49
N GLY A 442 7.14 -22.76 12.91
CA GLY A 442 8.41 -22.04 13.00
C GLY A 442 8.68 -21.08 11.84
N GLY A 443 7.69 -20.84 10.97
CA GLY A 443 7.81 -19.91 9.84
C GLY A 443 8.99 -20.23 8.92
N ILE A 444 9.76 -19.21 8.59
CA ILE A 444 10.95 -19.29 7.72
C ILE A 444 12.02 -20.23 8.30
N GLY A 445 12.28 -20.16 9.62
CA GLY A 445 13.23 -21.05 10.28
C GLY A 445 12.69 -22.48 10.49
N GLY A 446 11.42 -22.69 10.17
CA GLY A 446 10.72 -23.97 10.29
C GLY A 446 10.93 -24.89 9.08
N PRO A 447 10.26 -26.06 9.09
CA PRO A 447 10.38 -27.07 8.03
C PRO A 447 9.70 -26.66 6.73
N MET A 448 8.95 -25.55 6.73
CA MET A 448 8.26 -25.03 5.57
C MET A 448 9.14 -24.06 4.77
N GLY A 449 10.05 -23.32 5.43
CA GLY A 449 10.91 -22.35 4.77
C GLY A 449 10.15 -21.14 4.22
N TYR A 450 10.66 -20.55 3.14
CA TYR A 450 10.13 -19.34 2.52
C TYR A 450 8.87 -19.61 1.68
N PRO A 451 7.91 -18.66 1.61
CA PRO A 451 6.82 -18.74 0.66
C PRO A 451 7.33 -18.62 -0.78
N LEU A 452 6.69 -19.35 -1.68
CA LEU A 452 6.97 -19.39 -3.13
C LEU A 452 5.74 -19.05 -3.98
N SER A 453 4.61 -18.81 -3.33
CA SER A 453 3.39 -18.35 -3.96
C SER A 453 2.62 -17.48 -2.97
N ASP A 454 1.80 -16.58 -3.52
CA ASP A 454 0.67 -16.04 -2.78
C ASP A 454 -0.33 -17.18 -2.45
N GLU A 455 -1.38 -16.92 -1.67
CA GLU A 455 -2.45 -17.90 -1.50
C GLU A 455 -3.14 -18.19 -2.84
N LEU A 456 -3.09 -19.45 -3.26
CA LEU A 456 -3.76 -19.95 -4.44
C LEU A 456 -5.15 -20.48 -4.07
N PRO A 457 -6.16 -20.28 -4.93
CA PRO A 457 -7.46 -20.89 -4.72
C PRO A 457 -7.31 -22.41 -4.76
N GLY A 458 -7.95 -23.06 -3.80
CA GLY A 458 -8.22 -24.48 -3.86
C GLY A 458 -9.43 -24.74 -4.77
N PHE A 459 -9.59 -26.00 -5.19
CA PHE A 459 -10.61 -26.37 -6.19
C PHE A 459 -11.66 -27.32 -5.59
N GLY A 460 -12.84 -27.36 -6.22
CA GLY A 460 -14.04 -28.08 -5.74
C GLY A 460 -15.05 -27.18 -5.03
N ASP A 461 -16.25 -27.70 -4.73
CA ASP A 461 -17.36 -26.95 -4.10
C ASP A 461 -17.03 -26.43 -2.69
N GLU A 462 -15.94 -26.91 -2.08
CA GLU A 462 -15.55 -26.62 -0.70
C GLU A 462 -14.80 -25.28 -0.52
N GLY A 463 -14.33 -24.63 -1.60
CA GLY A 463 -13.74 -23.28 -1.53
C GLY A 463 -12.48 -23.15 -0.67
N GLY A 464 -11.53 -24.09 -0.78
CA GLY A 464 -10.26 -24.08 -0.04
C GLY A 464 -9.21 -23.12 -0.58
N ARG A 465 -8.04 -23.07 0.08
CA ARG A 465 -6.86 -22.29 -0.33
C ARG A 465 -5.58 -23.06 -0.02
N PHE A 466 -4.48 -22.74 -0.71
CA PHE A 466 -3.17 -23.30 -0.38
C PHE A 466 -2.01 -22.36 -0.78
N SER A 467 -0.90 -22.47 -0.06
CA SER A 467 0.36 -21.80 -0.42
C SER A 467 1.49 -22.81 -0.54
N ILE A 468 2.41 -22.52 -1.46
CA ILE A 468 3.61 -23.33 -1.71
C ILE A 468 4.80 -22.66 -1.03
N PHE A 469 5.67 -23.46 -0.45
CA PHE A 469 6.85 -23.03 0.28
C PHE A 469 8.09 -23.82 -0.19
N THR A 470 9.27 -23.31 0.14
CA THR A 470 10.54 -23.94 -0.23
C THR A 470 10.74 -25.32 0.39
N GLY A 471 10.09 -25.60 1.52
CA GLY A 471 10.52 -26.67 2.41
C GLY A 471 11.91 -26.38 2.99
N THR A 472 12.53 -27.39 3.59
CA THR A 472 13.92 -27.26 4.04
C THR A 472 14.87 -27.30 2.84
N ILE A 473 15.78 -26.33 2.74
CA ILE A 473 16.78 -26.25 1.66
C ILE A 473 17.65 -27.53 1.63
N GLU A 474 17.87 -28.15 2.79
CA GLU A 474 18.61 -29.40 2.93
C GLU A 474 17.91 -30.59 2.26
N GLU A 475 16.58 -30.62 2.25
CA GLU A 475 15.80 -31.70 1.62
C GLU A 475 15.55 -31.45 0.13
N ASN A 476 15.70 -30.23 -0.38
CA ASN A 476 15.47 -29.87 -1.80
C ASN A 476 14.11 -30.35 -2.34
N HIS A 477 13.08 -30.26 -1.50
CA HIS A 477 11.71 -30.65 -1.81
C HIS A 477 10.73 -29.57 -1.34
N PRO A 478 9.70 -29.26 -2.14
CA PRO A 478 8.74 -28.22 -1.80
C PRO A 478 7.94 -28.61 -0.55
N ALA A 479 7.25 -27.63 0.02
CA ALA A 479 6.26 -27.84 1.05
C ALA A 479 4.98 -27.07 0.71
N VAL A 480 3.86 -27.51 1.28
CA VAL A 480 2.53 -26.94 1.04
C VAL A 480 1.79 -26.85 2.36
N ILE A 481 1.08 -25.75 2.55
CA ILE A 481 -0.01 -25.69 3.52
C ILE A 481 -1.28 -25.50 2.74
N ALA A 482 -2.24 -26.39 2.98
CA ALA A 482 -3.56 -26.31 2.37
C ALA A 482 -4.62 -26.22 3.48
N TRP A 483 -5.64 -25.40 3.24
CA TRP A 483 -6.72 -25.11 4.16
C TRP A 483 -8.07 -25.29 3.47
N THR A 484 -9.02 -25.85 4.21
CA THR A 484 -10.46 -25.77 3.92
C THR A 484 -11.22 -25.57 5.22
N GLN A 485 -12.50 -25.21 5.11
CA GLN A 485 -13.36 -25.14 6.29
C GLN A 485 -13.49 -26.49 7.03
N PRO A 486 -13.66 -27.65 6.37
CA PRO A 486 -13.72 -28.95 7.04
C PRO A 486 -12.38 -29.44 7.60
N THR A 487 -11.29 -29.35 6.83
CA THR A 487 -10.01 -29.96 7.22
C THR A 487 -9.14 -29.04 8.05
N LYS A 488 -9.35 -27.72 7.99
CA LYS A 488 -8.41 -26.70 8.51
C LYS A 488 -7.04 -26.79 7.84
N ALA A 489 -6.10 -25.96 8.30
CA ALA A 489 -4.78 -25.81 7.69
C ALA A 489 -3.84 -26.96 8.09
N HIS A 490 -3.31 -27.67 7.10
CA HIS A 490 -2.42 -28.82 7.28
C HIS A 490 -1.18 -28.77 6.40
N THR A 491 -0.05 -29.24 6.95
CA THR A 491 1.24 -29.22 6.25
C THR A 491 1.52 -30.52 5.50
N VAL A 492 2.01 -30.40 4.27
CA VAL A 492 2.55 -31.49 3.44
C VAL A 492 3.96 -31.08 3.00
N ARG A 493 4.97 -31.95 3.15
CA ARG A 493 6.37 -31.56 2.86
C ARG A 493 7.18 -32.67 2.22
N GLY A 494 8.40 -32.35 1.79
CA GLY A 494 9.37 -33.34 1.34
C GLY A 494 8.90 -34.11 0.10
N LYS A 495 9.25 -35.40 0.06
CA LYS A 495 8.85 -36.33 -1.01
C LYS A 495 7.33 -36.50 -1.14
N ILE A 496 6.59 -36.30 -0.05
CA ILE A 496 5.12 -36.35 -0.09
C ILE A 496 4.58 -35.14 -0.86
N ALA A 497 5.09 -33.94 -0.58
CA ALA A 497 4.70 -32.74 -1.30
C ALA A 497 5.11 -32.77 -2.77
N GLU A 498 6.31 -33.28 -3.10
CA GLU A 498 6.76 -33.47 -4.48
C GLU A 498 5.77 -34.34 -5.27
N LYS A 499 5.29 -35.44 -4.67
CA LYS A 499 4.27 -36.27 -5.30
C LYS A 499 2.92 -35.58 -5.38
N TYR A 500 2.46 -35.01 -4.26
CA TYR A 500 1.14 -34.39 -4.15
C TYR A 500 0.95 -33.24 -5.15
N LEU A 501 1.96 -32.39 -5.33
CA LEU A 501 1.94 -31.28 -6.29
C LEU A 501 2.30 -31.68 -7.73
N SER A 502 2.65 -32.93 -7.99
CA SER A 502 3.03 -33.36 -9.35
C SER A 502 1.87 -33.19 -10.34
N ALA A 503 2.19 -33.07 -11.62
CA ALA A 503 1.17 -32.95 -12.68
C ALA A 503 0.18 -34.13 -12.72
N GLU A 504 0.55 -35.29 -12.17
CA GLU A 504 -0.34 -36.44 -12.05
C GLU A 504 -1.39 -36.26 -10.94
N TYR A 505 -1.00 -35.65 -9.82
CA TYR A 505 -1.81 -35.57 -8.61
C TYR A 505 -2.33 -34.18 -8.28
N GLY A 506 -1.91 -33.11 -8.97
CA GLY A 506 -2.59 -31.79 -9.00
C GLY A 506 -2.82 -31.07 -7.66
N GLY A 507 -2.26 -31.53 -6.54
CA GLY A 507 -2.40 -30.92 -5.23
C GLY A 507 -3.84 -30.94 -4.67
N PRO A 508 -4.24 -29.91 -3.90
CA PRO A 508 -5.55 -29.85 -3.23
C PRO A 508 -6.77 -29.87 -4.15
N GLY A 509 -6.60 -29.53 -5.43
CA GLY A 509 -7.67 -29.57 -6.41
C GLY A 509 -7.90 -30.93 -7.07
N SER A 510 -7.14 -31.95 -6.70
CA SER A 510 -7.23 -33.25 -7.33
C SER A 510 -8.17 -34.21 -6.63
N PHE A 511 -8.26 -35.43 -7.19
CA PHE A 511 -9.01 -36.52 -6.59
C PHE A 511 -8.50 -36.93 -5.20
N LEU A 512 -7.25 -36.62 -4.81
CA LEU A 512 -6.75 -36.85 -3.46
C LEU A 512 -7.34 -35.86 -2.43
N GLY A 513 -7.83 -34.71 -2.88
CA GLY A 513 -8.44 -33.69 -2.02
C GLY A 513 -7.43 -33.04 -1.06
N TYR A 514 -7.95 -32.52 0.06
CA TYR A 514 -7.17 -31.74 1.02
C TYR A 514 -6.56 -32.61 2.11
N PRO A 515 -5.37 -32.25 2.63
CA PRO A 515 -4.78 -32.95 3.76
C PRO A 515 -5.69 -32.84 5.00
N THR A 516 -5.87 -33.96 5.70
CA THR A 516 -6.60 -34.07 6.98
C THR A 516 -5.66 -34.24 8.18
N THR A 517 -4.37 -34.31 7.91
CA THR A 517 -3.31 -34.35 8.91
C THR A 517 -2.13 -33.52 8.48
N ASP A 518 -1.39 -32.97 9.44
CA ASP A 518 0.00 -32.60 9.21
C ASP A 518 0.82 -33.86 8.89
N GLN A 519 2.02 -33.68 8.32
CA GLN A 519 2.90 -34.80 8.05
C GLN A 519 3.35 -35.47 9.36
N ARG A 520 3.06 -36.76 9.49
CA ARG A 520 3.38 -37.56 10.68
C ARG A 520 4.48 -38.56 10.37
N THR A 521 5.24 -38.91 11.40
CA THR A 521 6.15 -40.07 11.34
C THR A 521 5.32 -41.33 11.54
N THR A 522 5.63 -42.38 10.80
CA THR A 522 4.95 -43.67 10.92
C THR A 522 5.24 -44.28 12.29
N PRO A 523 4.30 -45.03 12.90
CA PRO A 523 4.51 -45.70 14.19
C PRO A 523 5.79 -46.54 14.31
N ASN A 524 6.27 -47.14 13.21
CA ASN A 524 7.54 -47.89 13.19
C ASN A 524 8.80 -47.00 13.05
N GLY A 525 8.65 -45.69 12.80
CA GLY A 525 9.74 -44.73 12.68
C GLY A 525 10.50 -44.78 11.34
N GLU A 526 10.07 -45.61 10.39
CA GLU A 526 10.79 -45.85 9.13
C GLU A 526 10.35 -44.92 7.98
N GLY A 527 9.21 -44.25 8.15
CA GLY A 527 8.64 -43.39 7.13
C GLY A 527 7.84 -42.22 7.68
N VAL A 528 7.25 -41.48 6.77
CA VAL A 528 6.33 -40.37 7.03
C VAL A 528 5.10 -40.50 6.15
N TYR A 529 3.99 -39.89 6.58
CA TYR A 529 2.74 -39.93 5.84
C TYR A 529 1.87 -38.68 6.07
N ASN A 530 0.97 -38.45 5.11
CA ASN A 530 -0.19 -37.58 5.25
C ASN A 530 -1.46 -38.35 4.87
N HIS A 531 -2.57 -38.04 5.52
CA HIS A 531 -3.91 -38.43 5.08
C HIS A 531 -4.60 -37.26 4.38
N PHE A 532 -5.52 -37.57 3.48
CA PHE A 532 -6.27 -36.60 2.68
C PHE A 532 -7.74 -37.03 2.55
N SER A 533 -8.63 -36.07 2.29
CA SER A 533 -10.08 -36.24 2.28
C SER A 533 -10.66 -36.83 0.99
N GLY A 534 -9.92 -36.74 -0.12
CA GLY A 534 -10.40 -37.19 -1.43
C GLY A 534 -10.25 -38.70 -1.65
N ALA A 535 -10.89 -39.18 -2.71
CA ALA A 535 -10.84 -40.57 -3.19
C ALA A 535 -11.38 -41.64 -2.22
N GLY A 536 -12.35 -41.29 -1.39
CA GLY A 536 -12.85 -42.19 -0.34
C GLY A 536 -11.79 -42.41 0.74
N ASP A 537 -11.21 -41.29 1.21
CA ASP A 537 -9.95 -41.20 1.92
C ASP A 537 -8.72 -41.66 1.11
N SER A 538 -7.66 -40.89 1.23
CA SER A 538 -6.39 -41.21 0.59
C SER A 538 -5.21 -40.92 1.50
N SER A 539 -4.06 -41.47 1.15
CA SER A 539 -2.83 -41.29 1.90
C SER A 539 -1.64 -41.36 0.98
N ILE A 540 -0.62 -40.57 1.30
CA ILE A 540 0.68 -40.68 0.66
C ILE A 540 1.67 -41.04 1.75
N TYR A 541 2.45 -42.10 1.50
CA TYR A 541 3.50 -42.58 2.39
C TYR A 541 4.86 -42.43 1.72
N TYR A 542 5.87 -42.07 2.50
CA TYR A 542 7.26 -42.06 2.08
C TYR A 542 8.11 -42.83 3.09
N VAL A 543 8.89 -43.79 2.59
CA VAL A 543 9.86 -44.54 3.40
C VAL A 543 11.23 -43.89 3.27
N LYS A 544 11.95 -43.74 4.39
CA LYS A 544 13.26 -43.11 4.39
C LYS A 544 14.23 -43.81 3.44
N GLY A 545 14.78 -43.04 2.48
CA GLY A 545 15.74 -43.55 1.50
C GLY A 545 15.11 -44.15 0.24
N ALA A 546 13.77 -44.20 0.15
CA ALA A 546 13.09 -44.53 -1.10
C ALA A 546 13.27 -43.39 -2.13
N SER A 547 13.16 -43.74 -3.42
CA SER A 547 13.25 -42.78 -4.54
C SER A 547 12.04 -41.85 -4.62
N GLU A 548 10.87 -42.36 -4.22
CA GLU A 548 9.59 -41.68 -4.37
C GLU A 548 8.65 -42.00 -3.20
N ALA A 549 7.63 -41.16 -3.02
CA ALA A 549 6.49 -41.45 -2.17
C ALA A 549 5.42 -42.21 -2.97
N HIS A 550 4.50 -42.90 -2.29
CA HIS A 550 3.44 -43.67 -2.92
C HIS A 550 2.06 -43.30 -2.39
N ALA A 551 1.11 -43.12 -3.32
CA ALA A 551 -0.27 -42.78 -3.01
C ALA A 551 -1.12 -44.05 -2.96
N ILE A 552 -1.97 -44.14 -1.95
CA ILE A 552 -2.92 -45.25 -1.74
C ILE A 552 -4.27 -44.64 -1.34
N TYR A 553 -5.34 -45.10 -1.97
CA TYR A 553 -6.66 -44.52 -1.80
C TYR A 553 -7.78 -45.57 -1.90
N GLY A 554 -8.99 -45.18 -1.50
CA GLY A 554 -10.20 -46.00 -1.59
C GLY A 554 -10.08 -47.38 -0.94
N GLY A 555 -10.75 -48.38 -1.53
CA GLY A 555 -10.87 -49.71 -0.92
C GLY A 555 -9.53 -50.43 -0.68
N ILE A 556 -8.49 -50.17 -1.48
CA ILE A 556 -7.15 -50.72 -1.24
C ILE A 556 -6.57 -50.15 0.06
N ARG A 557 -6.68 -48.83 0.27
CA ARG A 557 -6.26 -48.16 1.50
C ARG A 557 -7.01 -48.72 2.70
N ASP A 558 -8.33 -48.84 2.60
CA ASP A 558 -9.17 -49.36 3.69
C ASP A 558 -8.80 -50.78 4.05
N LYS A 559 -8.49 -51.61 3.05
CA LYS A 559 -8.02 -52.97 3.31
C LYS A 559 -6.66 -52.98 4.01
N TRP A 560 -5.73 -52.12 3.60
CA TRP A 560 -4.44 -52.01 4.25
C TRP A 560 -4.56 -51.49 5.69
N GLN A 561 -5.45 -50.52 5.95
CA GLN A 561 -5.81 -50.07 7.29
C GLN A 561 -6.32 -51.22 8.16
N GLN A 562 -7.23 -52.05 7.65
CA GLN A 562 -7.75 -53.23 8.37
C GLN A 562 -6.67 -54.25 8.72
N LEU A 563 -5.58 -54.28 7.95
CA LEU A 563 -4.44 -55.17 8.18
C LEU A 563 -3.41 -54.58 9.16
N ASP A 564 -3.64 -53.39 9.69
CA ASP A 564 -2.73 -52.63 10.56
C ASP A 564 -1.59 -51.92 9.80
N TRP A 565 -1.89 -51.40 8.60
CA TRP A 565 -1.03 -50.49 7.84
C TRP A 565 0.38 -51.06 7.59
N GLU A 566 1.42 -50.23 7.76
CA GLU A 566 2.82 -50.59 7.57
C GLU A 566 3.34 -51.59 8.61
N ARG A 567 2.58 -51.86 9.67
CA ARG A 567 2.90 -52.90 10.67
C ARG A 567 2.39 -54.28 10.26
N SER A 568 1.55 -54.35 9.23
CA SER A 568 1.07 -55.58 8.64
C SER A 568 2.20 -56.35 7.94
N PHE A 569 1.92 -57.60 7.55
CA PHE A 569 2.85 -58.41 6.75
C PHE A 569 3.20 -57.78 5.39
N LEU A 570 2.39 -56.82 4.91
CA LEU A 570 2.64 -56.13 3.65
C LEU A 570 3.75 -55.08 3.79
N GLY A 571 3.93 -54.46 4.96
CA GLY A 571 4.85 -53.34 5.12
C GLY A 571 4.38 -52.09 4.34
N PHE A 572 5.34 -51.31 3.84
CA PHE A 572 5.07 -50.08 3.10
C PHE A 572 4.73 -50.31 1.62
N PRO A 573 3.95 -49.41 0.99
CA PRO A 573 3.80 -49.41 -0.46
C PRO A 573 5.14 -49.20 -1.17
N VAL A 574 5.28 -49.84 -2.32
CA VAL A 574 6.42 -49.71 -3.25
C VAL A 574 5.96 -49.40 -4.68
N SER A 575 4.67 -49.14 -4.86
CA SER A 575 4.08 -48.62 -6.09
C SER A 575 2.88 -47.75 -5.78
N ASP A 576 2.50 -46.91 -6.73
CA ASP A 576 1.14 -46.36 -6.75
C ASP A 576 0.14 -47.43 -7.21
N GLU A 577 -1.14 -47.05 -7.26
CA GLU A 577 -2.18 -47.91 -7.79
C GLU A 577 -2.06 -48.04 -9.31
N GLU A 578 -1.75 -49.25 -9.77
CA GLU A 578 -1.54 -49.57 -11.18
C GLU A 578 -2.69 -50.43 -11.73
N PRO A 579 -3.08 -50.23 -12.99
CA PRO A 579 -3.96 -51.17 -13.68
C PRO A 579 -3.22 -52.48 -13.97
N THR A 580 -3.94 -53.59 -13.90
CA THR A 580 -3.45 -54.90 -14.32
C THR A 580 -4.11 -55.32 -15.65
N SER A 581 -3.50 -56.26 -16.36
CA SER A 581 -3.95 -56.70 -17.69
C SER A 581 -5.35 -57.34 -17.70
N ASP A 582 -5.82 -57.82 -16.55
CA ASP A 582 -7.13 -58.41 -16.32
C ASP A 582 -8.20 -57.37 -15.88
N GLY A 583 -7.86 -56.08 -15.90
CA GLY A 583 -8.77 -54.98 -15.56
C GLY A 583 -8.91 -54.72 -14.06
N ASN A 584 -8.12 -55.41 -13.22
CA ASN A 584 -8.02 -55.09 -11.80
C ASN A 584 -7.11 -53.87 -11.58
N ARG A 585 -7.12 -53.37 -10.34
CA ARG A 585 -6.24 -52.33 -9.83
C ARG A 585 -5.38 -52.93 -8.74
N ARG A 586 -4.10 -52.61 -8.65
CA ARG A 586 -3.23 -53.15 -7.59
C ARG A 586 -2.32 -52.09 -7.00
N VAL A 587 -1.95 -52.29 -5.74
CA VAL A 587 -0.81 -51.63 -5.11
C VAL A 587 0.15 -52.71 -4.62
N ARG A 588 1.44 -52.57 -4.94
CA ARG A 588 2.50 -53.42 -4.40
C ARG A 588 3.01 -52.84 -3.10
N PHE A 589 3.34 -53.73 -2.19
CA PHE A 589 3.96 -53.45 -0.90
C PHE A 589 5.25 -54.27 -0.75
N GLN A 590 6.09 -53.93 0.22
CA GLN A 590 7.36 -54.61 0.47
C GLN A 590 7.20 -56.14 0.65
N GLY A 591 6.11 -56.57 1.29
CA GLY A 591 5.80 -57.95 1.60
C GLY A 591 4.64 -58.56 0.81
N GLY A 592 4.17 -57.92 -0.27
CA GLY A 592 3.08 -58.48 -1.09
C GLY A 592 2.35 -57.46 -1.95
N GLU A 593 1.07 -57.72 -2.26
CA GLU A 593 0.21 -56.81 -3.01
C GLU A 593 -1.22 -56.80 -2.47
N ILE A 594 -1.94 -55.72 -2.72
CA ILE A 594 -3.40 -55.69 -2.59
C ILE A 594 -3.97 -55.44 -3.98
N VAL A 595 -4.93 -56.29 -4.38
CA VAL A 595 -5.62 -56.23 -5.67
C VAL A 595 -7.09 -55.92 -5.45
N TYR A 596 -7.60 -54.92 -6.16
CA TYR A 596 -9.00 -54.53 -6.22
C TYR A 596 -9.59 -54.85 -7.58
N ASN A 597 -10.70 -55.57 -7.60
CA ASN A 597 -11.48 -55.82 -8.82
C ASN A 597 -12.63 -54.81 -8.93
N PRO A 598 -12.55 -53.84 -9.85
CA PRO A 598 -13.58 -52.80 -9.98
C PRO A 598 -14.94 -53.35 -10.46
N ASN A 599 -14.99 -54.54 -11.07
CA ASN A 599 -16.23 -55.15 -11.54
C ASN A 599 -17.00 -55.87 -10.43
N THR A 600 -16.30 -56.43 -9.45
CA THR A 600 -16.91 -57.23 -8.37
C THR A 600 -16.89 -56.53 -7.01
N GLY A 601 -16.08 -55.48 -6.85
CA GLY A 601 -15.82 -54.85 -5.57
C GLY A 601 -14.84 -55.65 -4.68
N GLU A 602 -14.29 -56.77 -5.17
CA GLU A 602 -13.45 -57.66 -4.39
C GLU A 602 -12.07 -57.05 -4.13
N ILE A 603 -11.62 -57.07 -2.87
CA ILE A 603 -10.31 -56.56 -2.46
C ILE A 603 -9.54 -57.67 -1.73
N VAL A 604 -8.41 -58.09 -2.28
CA VAL A 604 -7.62 -59.23 -1.79
C VAL A 604 -6.18 -58.81 -1.53
N ALA A 605 -5.69 -59.07 -0.32
CA ALA A 605 -4.28 -58.95 0.03
C ALA A 605 -3.58 -60.29 -0.17
N ARG A 606 -2.41 -60.28 -0.83
CA ARG A 606 -1.60 -61.46 -1.14
C ARG A 606 -0.16 -61.23 -0.66
N PRO A 607 0.47 -62.21 0.02
CA PRO A 607 1.88 -62.12 0.38
C PRO A 607 2.78 -62.22 -0.87
N LEU A 608 4.02 -61.74 -0.75
CA LEU A 608 5.06 -61.98 -1.74
C LEU A 608 5.45 -63.47 -1.68
N ASP A 609 5.42 -64.16 -2.82
CA ASP A 609 5.77 -65.59 -2.94
C ASP A 609 7.25 -65.89 -2.66
#